data_AF-A0A2S8PGF9-F1
#
_entry.id   AF-A0A2S8PGF9-F1
#
_cell.length_a   1.000
_cell.length_b   1.000
_cell.length_c   1.000
_cell.angle_alpha   90.00
_cell.angle_beta   90.00
_cell.angle_gamma   90.00
#
_symmetry.space_group_name_H-M   'P 1'
#
loop_
_entity.id
_entity.type
_entity.pdbx_description
1 polymer ?
#
loop_
_entity_poly.entity_id
_entity_poly.type
_entity_poly.pdbx_seq_one_letter_code
_entity_poly.pdbx_strand_id
1 'polypeptide(L)'
;LSKVTTGTTEIKTDKFQYNGKDYDYDLAIVDGKFLLRIRNIPFDAPGSHVYNLELINSTGARTSQRLEITRVVAPFRILSPKATVGDQIVVNKNFVRFDIEAEGATQVLVDKGVATKRTDMNDRFFYDYVGLKPDKSTKIKISIVRGTQTLTQTVDVYYTSAVTVDSQYMTEKPATKYSAFNKALELSFPKGTVLKSANVGVGEVAKFYPDNKYLFGIADPKDGVLERKNDYGDVIGLNKDQRTPNGQETIKLPVDLLEFFNSTAKTYNFTRVSNVYWISAGLGESGSPDTPGYKPSTNGLAPYSIEGNFRDLSILEPERKIVPSQRGTLTIAFNPDVVDAAGTTVTVFRFTDKAEWENVGGAVNTKAHTITVPFDDSGYYVVMKQSRGFSDITKHPWARDILNALYAKGIMSNVQADAFGADDLTTRGEFATLLVKGLDIPLNYDNNVQTYFDIVPGAKTDTWDFKYIETASRAGIVTGIGEGYFGVEEPITREQAAVMVARALKLKMPANDAKLKASLDKQFQDSGKIDIYARPGISAVVSAKIMAGQPITITGQKKPSYNFNPQSSMTRAEAGKIAVELLKKSTSIFPKNLS
;
A
#
# COMPACT_ATOMS: atom_id res chain seq x y z
N LEU A 1 38.29 24.35 -40.35
CA LEU A 1 37.38 25.45 -40.77
C LEU A 1 37.27 26.56 -39.71
N SER A 2 37.22 26.28 -38.40
CA SER A 2 37.25 27.33 -37.35
C SER A 2 38.61 28.01 -37.09
N LYS A 3 39.66 27.62 -37.83
CA LYS A 3 41.02 28.21 -37.80
C LYS A 3 41.49 28.69 -39.18
N VAL A 4 40.59 28.90 -40.15
CA VAL A 4 40.96 29.54 -41.42
C VAL A 4 40.99 31.05 -41.14
N THR A 5 42.13 31.51 -40.65
CA THR A 5 42.39 32.91 -40.35
C THR A 5 43.45 33.34 -41.35
N THR A 6 43.09 34.31 -42.20
CA THR A 6 43.89 34.99 -43.23
C THR A 6 43.90 34.37 -44.64
N GLY A 7 43.53 35.19 -45.62
CA GLY A 7 43.44 34.86 -47.06
C GLY A 7 42.00 34.63 -47.52
N THR A 8 41.55 35.34 -48.57
CA THR A 8 40.23 35.19 -49.22
C THR A 8 39.97 33.72 -49.58
N THR A 9 39.33 33.00 -48.67
CA THR A 9 38.97 31.59 -48.86
C THR A 9 37.48 31.58 -49.17
N GLU A 10 37.14 31.44 -50.45
CA GLU A 10 35.75 31.22 -50.83
C GLU A 10 35.34 29.82 -50.35
N ILE A 11 34.40 29.78 -49.39
CA ILE A 11 33.79 28.52 -48.95
C ILE A 11 32.61 28.28 -49.88
N LYS A 12 32.71 27.25 -50.73
CA LYS A 12 31.58 26.81 -51.54
C LYS A 12 30.78 25.79 -50.75
N THR A 13 29.52 26.11 -50.44
CA THR A 13 28.56 25.14 -49.92
C THR A 13 27.70 24.62 -51.07
N ASP A 14 27.58 23.30 -51.19
CA ASP A 14 26.83 22.65 -52.26
C ASP A 14 26.27 21.31 -51.75
N LYS A 15 25.51 20.61 -52.59
CA LYS A 15 24.90 19.31 -52.26
C LYS A 15 25.49 18.18 -53.09
N PHE A 16 25.50 16.99 -52.52
CA PHE A 16 25.75 15.75 -53.26
C PHE A 16 24.74 14.68 -52.84
N GLN A 17 24.51 13.71 -53.72
CA GLN A 17 23.63 12.59 -53.43
C GLN A 17 24.41 11.37 -52.95
N TYR A 18 23.90 10.75 -51.89
CA TYR A 18 24.39 9.48 -51.38
C TYR A 18 23.21 8.63 -50.90
N ASN A 19 23.11 7.39 -51.37
CA ASN A 19 21.99 6.48 -51.06
C ASN A 19 20.59 7.12 -51.22
N GLY A 20 20.40 7.93 -52.27
CA GLY A 20 19.11 8.56 -52.57
C GLY A 20 18.73 9.75 -51.66
N LYS A 21 19.66 10.28 -50.86
CA LYS A 21 19.48 11.49 -50.05
C LYS A 21 20.49 12.56 -50.41
N ASP A 22 20.06 13.81 -50.36
CA ASP A 22 20.94 14.98 -50.51
C ASP A 22 21.66 15.28 -49.18
N TYR A 23 22.97 15.52 -49.26
CA TYR A 23 23.79 15.95 -48.14
C TYR A 23 24.52 17.23 -48.48
N ASP A 24 24.60 18.13 -47.50
CA ASP A 24 25.37 19.35 -47.65
C ASP A 24 26.86 19.08 -47.40
N TYR A 25 27.70 19.66 -48.25
CA TYR A 25 29.13 19.76 -48.02
C TYR A 25 29.61 21.21 -48.15
N ASP A 26 30.65 21.55 -47.40
CA ASP A 26 31.44 22.75 -47.64
C ASP A 26 32.79 22.33 -48.21
N LEU A 27 33.22 23.03 -49.26
CA LEU A 27 34.55 22.93 -49.83
C LEU A 27 35.25 24.28 -49.72
N ALA A 28 36.47 24.26 -49.20
CA ALA A 28 37.35 25.43 -49.16
C ALA A 28 38.72 25.06 -49.74
N ILE A 29 39.33 25.98 -50.47
CA ILE A 29 40.69 25.83 -51.01
C ILE A 29 41.57 26.89 -50.34
N VAL A 30 42.58 26.45 -49.60
CA VAL A 30 43.51 27.32 -48.87
C VAL A 30 44.94 26.88 -49.20
N ASP A 31 45.73 27.77 -49.80
CA ASP A 31 47.14 27.52 -50.15
C ASP A 31 47.37 26.20 -50.91
N GLY A 32 46.50 25.91 -51.89
CA GLY A 32 46.56 24.68 -52.68
C GLY A 32 46.10 23.41 -51.95
N LYS A 33 45.59 23.53 -50.72
CA LYS A 33 45.00 22.42 -49.96
C LYS A 33 43.48 22.50 -50.01
N PHE A 34 42.85 21.35 -50.23
CA PHE A 34 41.40 21.19 -50.18
C PHE A 34 40.95 20.84 -48.76
N LEU A 35 39.97 21.56 -48.23
CA LEU A 35 39.25 21.21 -47.01
C LEU A 35 37.80 20.89 -47.38
N LEU A 36 37.40 19.63 -47.16
CA LEU A 36 36.03 19.16 -47.35
C LEU A 36 35.40 18.89 -45.98
N ARG A 37 34.22 19.46 -45.74
CA ARG A 37 33.37 19.13 -44.59
C ARG A 37 32.05 18.60 -45.12
N ILE A 38 31.72 17.36 -44.76
CA ILE A 38 30.41 16.79 -45.04
C ILE A 38 29.63 16.68 -43.73
N ARG A 39 28.33 17.01 -43.76
CA ARG A 39 27.47 16.98 -42.57
C ARG A 39 26.47 15.85 -42.64
N ASN A 40 26.18 15.25 -41.47
CA ASN A 40 25.05 14.36 -41.25
C ASN A 40 24.98 13.11 -42.15
N ILE A 41 26.12 12.61 -42.66
CA ILE A 41 26.14 11.26 -43.27
C ILE A 41 25.79 10.24 -42.18
N PRO A 42 24.79 9.36 -42.40
CA PRO A 42 24.45 8.29 -41.45
C PRO A 42 25.51 7.19 -41.44
N PHE A 43 25.79 6.65 -40.26
CA PHE A 43 26.71 5.53 -40.04
C PHE A 43 26.00 4.47 -39.18
N ASP A 44 25.02 3.78 -39.78
CA ASP A 44 24.10 2.96 -38.98
C ASP A 44 24.65 1.55 -38.71
N ALA A 45 25.49 1.01 -39.60
CA ALA A 45 26.09 -0.31 -39.42
C ALA A 45 27.46 -0.21 -38.74
N PRO A 46 27.81 -1.09 -37.78
CA PRO A 46 29.18 -1.20 -37.28
C PRO A 46 30.14 -1.78 -38.33
N GLY A 47 31.43 -1.48 -38.17
CA GLY A 47 32.49 -1.93 -39.08
C GLY A 47 33.16 -0.79 -39.85
N SER A 48 34.04 -1.15 -40.78
CA SER A 48 34.76 -0.21 -41.63
C SER A 48 33.90 0.24 -42.80
N HIS A 49 33.67 1.55 -42.89
CA HIS A 49 33.04 2.21 -44.01
C HIS A 49 34.11 2.90 -44.83
N VAL A 50 34.29 2.45 -46.07
CA VAL A 50 35.30 3.01 -46.98
C VAL A 50 34.61 3.93 -47.97
N TYR A 51 35.06 5.18 -48.01
CA TYR A 51 34.64 6.19 -48.95
C TYR A 51 35.83 6.57 -49.84
N ASN A 52 35.59 6.66 -51.14
CA ASN A 52 36.53 7.25 -52.07
C ASN A 52 36.07 8.67 -52.39
N LEU A 53 36.84 9.64 -51.94
CA LEU A 53 36.61 11.04 -52.25
C LEU A 53 37.30 11.35 -53.57
N GLU A 54 36.53 11.62 -54.62
CA GLU A 54 37.06 12.02 -55.92
C GLU A 54 36.95 13.53 -56.10
N LEU A 55 38.06 14.16 -56.50
CA LEU A 55 38.09 15.54 -56.94
C LEU A 55 38.34 15.57 -58.44
N ILE A 56 37.44 16.23 -59.18
CA ILE A 56 37.49 16.34 -60.63
C ILE A 56 37.60 17.83 -60.98
N ASN A 57 38.64 18.23 -61.72
CA ASN A 57 38.78 19.60 -62.18
C ASN A 57 37.96 19.87 -63.46
N SER A 58 37.92 21.13 -63.91
CA SER A 58 37.17 21.54 -65.12
C SER A 58 37.67 20.90 -66.42
N THR A 59 38.90 20.39 -66.46
CA THR A 59 39.47 19.68 -67.62
C THR A 59 39.24 18.16 -67.56
N GLY A 60 38.53 17.67 -66.54
CA GLY A 60 38.24 16.24 -66.33
C GLY A 60 39.37 15.45 -65.67
N ALA A 61 40.47 16.10 -65.26
CA ALA A 61 41.54 15.45 -64.51
C ALA A 61 41.05 15.10 -63.09
N ARG A 62 41.39 13.90 -62.62
CA ARG A 62 40.87 13.33 -61.37
C ARG A 62 41.99 13.05 -60.38
N THR A 63 41.72 13.27 -59.10
CA THR A 63 42.50 12.73 -57.99
C THR A 63 41.54 12.12 -56.97
N SER A 64 41.97 11.08 -56.25
CA SER A 64 41.14 10.40 -55.28
C SER A 64 41.86 10.21 -53.95
N GLN A 65 41.10 10.28 -52.86
CA GLN A 65 41.56 10.00 -51.51
C GLN A 65 40.64 8.95 -50.89
N ARG A 66 41.24 7.85 -50.43
CA ARG A 66 40.51 6.86 -49.62
C ARG A 66 40.35 7.38 -48.20
N LEU A 67 39.11 7.38 -47.71
CA LEU A 67 38.74 7.66 -46.33
C LEU A 67 38.09 6.40 -45.75
N GLU A 68 38.69 5.83 -44.72
CA GLU A 68 38.10 4.73 -43.97
C GLU A 68 37.63 5.24 -42.62
N ILE A 69 36.33 5.11 -42.35
CA ILE A 69 35.70 5.44 -41.08
C ILE A 69 35.24 4.12 -40.47
N THR A 70 35.92 3.68 -39.41
CA THR A 70 35.50 2.49 -38.67
C THR A 70 34.54 2.88 -37.56
N ARG A 71 33.26 2.52 -37.69
CA ARG A 71 32.31 2.62 -36.58
C ARG A 71 32.53 1.45 -35.64
N VAL A 72 33.09 1.74 -34.47
CA VAL A 72 33.21 0.76 -33.38
C VAL A 72 31.94 0.83 -32.53
N VAL A 73 31.25 -0.28 -32.34
CA VAL A 73 30.11 -0.34 -31.40
C VAL A 73 30.65 -0.01 -30.01
N ALA A 74 30.10 1.02 -29.35
CA ALA A 74 30.47 1.33 -27.98
C ALA A 74 30.26 0.08 -27.10
N PRO A 75 31.20 -0.25 -26.19
CA PRO A 75 31.22 -1.52 -25.49
C PRO A 75 29.86 -1.84 -24.85
N PHE A 76 29.28 -0.94 -24.09
CA PHE A 76 27.89 -0.81 -23.65
C PHE A 76 27.88 0.36 -22.66
N ARG A 77 26.73 0.84 -22.20
CA ARG A 77 26.65 1.88 -21.17
C ARG A 77 25.73 1.42 -20.05
N ILE A 78 26.22 1.52 -18.81
CA ILE A 78 25.40 1.33 -17.62
C ILE A 78 24.83 2.70 -17.27
N LEU A 79 23.53 2.87 -17.46
CA LEU A 79 22.80 4.11 -17.18
C LEU A 79 22.35 4.20 -15.73
N SER A 80 22.10 3.03 -15.12
CA SER A 80 21.75 2.83 -13.73
C SER A 80 22.39 1.53 -13.22
N PRO A 81 22.85 1.48 -11.95
CA PRO A 81 22.86 2.58 -10.98
C PRO A 81 23.99 3.60 -11.21
N LYS A 82 23.75 4.86 -10.82
CA LYS A 82 24.78 5.90 -10.76
C LYS A 82 25.45 5.95 -9.38
N ALA A 83 26.70 6.41 -9.35
CA ALA A 83 27.42 6.66 -8.12
C ALA A 83 26.71 7.73 -7.28
N THR A 84 26.70 7.52 -5.96
CA THR A 84 26.05 8.40 -4.98
C THR A 84 27.05 9.06 -4.04
N VAL A 85 28.25 8.48 -3.87
CA VAL A 85 29.34 9.02 -3.04
C VAL A 85 30.66 8.92 -3.79
N GLY A 86 31.15 10.03 -4.34
CA GLY A 86 32.30 10.00 -5.26
C GLY A 86 32.01 9.04 -6.42
N ASP A 87 32.87 8.04 -6.60
CA ASP A 87 32.70 6.99 -7.61
C ASP A 87 31.99 5.73 -7.08
N GLN A 88 31.57 5.72 -5.81
CA GLN A 88 30.91 4.57 -5.18
C GLN A 88 29.39 4.63 -5.35
N ILE A 89 28.80 3.47 -5.60
CA ILE A 89 27.35 3.27 -5.56
C ILE A 89 27.00 2.79 -4.15
N VAL A 90 26.48 3.72 -3.35
CA VAL A 90 25.99 3.47 -1.99
C VAL A 90 24.46 3.61 -1.99
N VAL A 91 23.77 2.56 -1.58
CA VAL A 91 22.29 2.50 -1.53
C VAL A 91 21.81 2.17 -0.13
N ASN A 92 20.62 2.63 0.23
CA ASN A 92 19.91 2.31 1.49
C ASN A 92 18.79 1.28 1.26
N LYS A 93 18.94 0.46 0.22
CA LYS A 93 17.98 -0.57 -0.17
C LYS A 93 18.67 -1.88 -0.51
N ASN A 94 18.02 -3.00 -0.21
CA ASN A 94 18.59 -4.34 -0.46
C ASN A 94 18.55 -4.76 -1.94
N PHE A 95 18.23 -3.84 -2.84
CA PHE A 95 18.14 -4.07 -4.27
C PHE A 95 18.60 -2.85 -5.05
N VAL A 96 18.93 -3.04 -6.32
CA VAL A 96 19.32 -1.96 -7.23
C VAL A 96 18.87 -2.26 -8.64
N ARG A 97 18.38 -1.25 -9.37
CA ARG A 97 18.00 -1.40 -10.78
C ARG A 97 19.21 -1.18 -11.67
N PHE A 98 19.52 -2.19 -12.48
CA PHE A 98 20.40 -2.04 -13.62
C PHE A 98 19.60 -1.64 -14.85
N ASP A 99 20.11 -0.65 -15.58
CA ASP A 99 19.62 -0.28 -16.91
C ASP A 99 20.82 -0.07 -17.81
N ILE A 100 20.88 -0.88 -18.86
CA ILE A 100 22.06 -1.07 -19.69
C ILE A 100 21.68 -0.84 -21.15
N GLU A 101 22.38 0.09 -21.78
CA GLU A 101 22.32 0.34 -23.23
C GLU A 101 23.43 -0.48 -23.91
N ALA A 102 23.04 -1.49 -24.67
CA ALA A 102 23.96 -2.44 -25.28
C ALA A 102 23.53 -2.77 -26.72
N GLU A 103 23.96 -1.93 -27.66
CA GLU A 103 23.68 -2.12 -29.09
C GLU A 103 24.12 -3.50 -29.57
N GLY A 104 23.24 -4.18 -30.31
CA GLY A 104 23.49 -5.49 -30.90
C GLY A 104 23.62 -6.65 -29.90
N ALA A 105 23.34 -6.43 -28.61
CA ALA A 105 23.32 -7.51 -27.63
C ALA A 105 22.15 -8.46 -27.89
N THR A 106 22.45 -9.76 -27.95
CA THR A 106 21.43 -10.81 -28.00
C THR A 106 20.96 -11.19 -26.60
N GLN A 107 21.83 -11.01 -25.59
CA GLN A 107 21.51 -11.26 -24.20
C GLN A 107 22.35 -10.35 -23.30
N VAL A 108 21.75 -9.86 -22.22
CA VAL A 108 22.42 -9.13 -21.14
C VAL A 108 22.19 -9.89 -19.84
N LEU A 109 23.26 -10.14 -19.10
CA LEU A 109 23.23 -10.82 -17.80
C LEU A 109 23.71 -9.88 -16.70
N VAL A 110 23.01 -9.90 -15.57
CA VAL A 110 23.42 -9.27 -14.31
C VAL A 110 23.63 -10.38 -13.30
N ASP A 111 24.89 -10.66 -12.97
CA ASP A 111 25.38 -11.92 -12.41
C ASP A 111 24.86 -13.14 -13.20
N LYS A 112 23.85 -13.82 -12.65
CA LYS A 112 23.20 -15.00 -13.26
C LYS A 112 21.81 -14.67 -13.79
N GLY A 113 21.30 -13.48 -13.52
CA GLY A 113 19.97 -13.04 -13.95
C GLY A 113 19.98 -12.57 -15.40
N VAL A 114 18.98 -12.97 -16.16
CA VAL A 114 18.77 -12.48 -17.53
C VAL A 114 18.02 -11.17 -17.47
N ALA A 115 18.61 -10.10 -18.02
CA ALA A 115 17.97 -8.79 -18.10
C ALA A 115 16.85 -8.80 -19.16
N THR A 116 15.78 -8.06 -18.87
CA THR A 116 14.63 -7.92 -19.76
C THR A 116 14.92 -6.83 -20.78
N LYS A 117 14.76 -7.14 -22.07
CA LYS A 117 14.85 -6.14 -23.14
C LYS A 117 13.62 -5.23 -23.10
N ARG A 118 13.83 -3.92 -23.17
CA ARG A 118 12.76 -2.92 -23.29
C ARG A 118 12.15 -2.96 -24.67
N THR A 119 10.82 -2.82 -24.73
CA THR A 119 10.07 -2.76 -25.99
C THR A 119 9.90 -1.32 -26.47
N ASP A 120 10.04 -0.34 -25.57
CA ASP A 120 9.83 1.09 -25.82
C ASP A 120 11.11 1.85 -26.17
N MET A 121 12.28 1.23 -25.98
CA MET A 121 13.59 1.81 -26.32
C MET A 121 14.50 0.75 -26.93
N ASN A 122 15.15 1.10 -28.05
CA ASN A 122 16.09 0.21 -28.72
C ASN A 122 17.32 -0.06 -27.86
N ASP A 123 17.79 -1.31 -27.89
CA ASP A 123 19.05 -1.74 -27.26
C ASP A 123 19.14 -1.52 -25.74
N ARG A 124 18.00 -1.35 -25.08
CA ARG A 124 17.93 -1.14 -23.63
C ARG A 124 17.49 -2.41 -22.91
N PHE A 125 18.20 -2.74 -21.84
CA PHE A 125 17.95 -3.92 -21.01
C PHE A 125 17.92 -3.52 -19.54
N PHE A 126 16.94 -4.00 -18.79
CA PHE A 126 16.85 -3.72 -17.36
C PHE A 126 16.80 -5.00 -16.51
N TYR A 127 17.31 -4.90 -15.29
CA TYR A 127 17.27 -5.97 -14.31
C TYR A 127 17.27 -5.42 -12.88
N ASP A 128 16.33 -5.88 -12.06
CA ASP A 128 16.30 -5.55 -10.63
C ASP A 128 17.11 -6.59 -9.85
N TYR A 129 18.31 -6.22 -9.42
CA TYR A 129 19.16 -7.07 -8.59
C TYR A 129 18.71 -6.98 -7.14
N VAL A 130 18.16 -8.07 -6.59
CA VAL A 130 17.63 -8.13 -5.22
C VAL A 130 18.47 -9.05 -4.35
N GLY A 131 18.69 -8.69 -3.09
CA GLY A 131 19.40 -9.53 -2.11
C GLY A 131 20.79 -9.01 -1.74
N LEU A 132 21.05 -7.72 -1.95
CA LEU A 132 22.24 -7.05 -1.43
C LEU A 132 22.34 -7.28 0.08
N LYS A 133 23.55 -7.54 0.57
CA LYS A 133 23.79 -7.81 1.99
C LYS A 133 24.09 -6.52 2.74
N PRO A 134 23.48 -6.30 3.92
CA PRO A 134 23.66 -5.08 4.70
C PRO A 134 25.13 -4.90 5.11
N ASP A 135 25.57 -3.65 5.07
CA ASP A 135 26.90 -3.15 5.43
C ASP A 135 28.04 -3.84 4.68
N LYS A 136 27.78 -4.23 3.43
CA LYS A 136 28.73 -4.91 2.56
C LYS A 136 28.64 -4.41 1.13
N SER A 137 29.81 -4.32 0.50
CA SER A 137 29.91 -4.19 -0.95
C SER A 137 29.64 -5.53 -1.61
N THR A 138 28.76 -5.53 -2.60
CA THR A 138 28.46 -6.67 -3.48
C THR A 138 29.04 -6.38 -4.85
N LYS A 139 29.91 -7.28 -5.34
CA LYS A 139 30.48 -7.20 -6.68
C LYS A 139 29.54 -7.89 -7.65
N ILE A 140 28.94 -7.13 -8.56
CA ILE A 140 27.92 -7.61 -9.50
C ILE A 140 28.52 -7.62 -10.91
N LYS A 141 28.57 -8.79 -11.52
CA LYS A 141 29.13 -8.98 -12.86
C LYS A 141 28.08 -8.73 -13.93
N ILE A 142 28.30 -7.74 -14.78
CA ILE A 142 27.51 -7.51 -15.99
C ILE A 142 28.16 -8.25 -17.15
N SER A 143 27.39 -9.02 -17.91
CA SER A 143 27.87 -9.72 -19.11
C SER A 143 26.98 -9.40 -20.32
N ILE A 144 27.57 -8.90 -21.39
CA ILE A 144 26.88 -8.57 -22.65
C ILE A 144 27.27 -9.59 -23.70
N VAL A 145 26.32 -10.38 -24.17
CA VAL A 145 26.52 -11.40 -25.19
C VAL A 145 26.18 -10.83 -26.57
N ARG A 146 27.12 -10.94 -27.51
CA ARG A 146 27.00 -10.52 -28.91
C ARG A 146 27.53 -11.64 -29.81
N GLY A 147 26.62 -12.49 -30.30
CA GLY A 147 27.02 -13.68 -31.06
C GLY A 147 27.93 -14.59 -30.22
N THR A 148 29.19 -14.77 -30.63
CA THR A 148 30.19 -15.58 -29.91
C THR A 148 31.02 -14.80 -28.90
N GLN A 149 30.93 -13.46 -28.89
CA GLN A 149 31.68 -12.61 -27.98
C GLN A 149 30.87 -12.29 -26.72
N THR A 150 31.56 -12.23 -25.58
CA THR A 150 30.98 -11.77 -24.32
C THR A 150 31.86 -10.68 -23.72
N LEU A 151 31.30 -9.48 -23.53
CA LEU A 151 31.94 -8.38 -22.81
C LEU A 151 31.52 -8.42 -21.35
N THR A 152 32.41 -8.12 -20.42
CA THR A 152 32.09 -8.14 -18.99
C THR A 152 32.60 -6.91 -18.24
N GLN A 153 31.82 -6.40 -17.30
CA GLN A 153 32.22 -5.37 -16.35
C GLN A 153 31.71 -5.75 -14.96
N THR A 154 32.42 -5.34 -13.92
CA THR A 154 31.95 -5.51 -12.54
C THR A 154 31.53 -4.16 -11.99
N VAL A 155 30.39 -4.13 -11.31
CA VAL A 155 29.87 -2.97 -10.58
C VAL A 155 29.83 -3.31 -9.11
N ASP A 156 30.47 -2.49 -8.29
CA ASP A 156 30.48 -2.66 -6.83
C ASP A 156 29.38 -1.79 -6.21
N VAL A 157 28.46 -2.42 -5.47
CA VAL A 157 27.33 -1.74 -4.83
C VAL A 157 27.38 -1.99 -3.32
N TYR A 158 27.46 -0.92 -2.53
CA TYR A 158 27.41 -0.99 -1.07
C TYR A 158 25.99 -0.72 -0.58
N TYR A 159 25.42 -1.64 0.20
CA TYR A 159 24.12 -1.45 0.86
C TYR A 159 24.33 -1.08 2.33
N THR A 160 23.91 0.13 2.75
CA THR A 160 23.92 0.52 4.16
C THR A 160 22.71 -0.01 4.91
N SER A 161 22.90 -0.56 6.11
CA SER A 161 21.79 -1.01 6.98
C SER A 161 21.13 0.12 7.77
N ALA A 162 21.65 1.35 7.65
CA ALA A 162 21.07 2.53 8.30
C ALA A 162 19.63 2.74 7.83
N VAL A 163 18.70 2.69 8.79
CA VAL A 163 17.27 2.82 8.53
C VAL A 163 16.87 4.29 8.65
N THR A 164 16.50 4.89 7.53
CA THR A 164 16.06 6.29 7.41
C THR A 164 14.84 6.40 6.50
N VAL A 165 14.28 7.60 6.37
CA VAL A 165 13.42 7.95 5.22
C VAL A 165 14.14 7.58 3.91
N ASP A 166 13.35 7.16 2.93
CA ASP A 166 13.76 6.59 1.63
C ASP A 166 14.38 5.18 1.68
N SER A 167 14.55 4.57 2.86
CA SER A 167 15.04 3.18 2.93
C SER A 167 14.01 2.22 2.35
N GLN A 168 14.46 1.25 1.56
CA GLN A 168 13.58 0.28 0.91
C GLN A 168 14.07 -1.17 1.07
N TYR A 169 13.13 -2.10 0.99
CA TYR A 169 13.41 -3.52 1.03
C TYR A 169 12.48 -4.26 0.06
N MET A 170 13.05 -4.88 -0.96
CA MET A 170 12.36 -5.80 -1.86
C MET A 170 12.53 -7.23 -1.35
N THR A 171 11.45 -8.01 -1.28
CA THR A 171 11.57 -9.41 -0.87
C THR A 171 12.38 -10.20 -1.90
N GLU A 172 13.34 -11.02 -1.46
CA GLU A 172 14.18 -11.81 -2.39
C GLU A 172 13.34 -12.82 -3.20
N LYS A 173 12.31 -13.37 -2.55
CA LYS A 173 11.35 -14.34 -3.09
C LYS A 173 10.04 -14.28 -2.32
N PRO A 174 8.95 -14.82 -2.89
CA PRO A 174 7.71 -15.08 -2.17
C PRO A 174 7.95 -15.97 -0.94
N ALA A 175 7.37 -15.60 0.20
CA ALA A 175 7.43 -16.30 1.47
C ALA A 175 6.19 -15.99 2.33
N THR A 176 6.01 -16.74 3.41
CA THR A 176 4.94 -16.50 4.38
C THR A 176 5.34 -15.54 5.50
N LYS A 177 6.62 -15.16 5.59
CA LYS A 177 7.14 -14.25 6.60
C LYS A 177 8.19 -13.34 6.00
N TYR A 178 8.07 -12.06 6.30
CA TYR A 178 9.01 -11.03 5.89
C TYR A 178 9.34 -10.15 7.09
N SER A 179 10.59 -9.69 7.12
CA SER A 179 11.08 -8.74 8.12
C SER A 179 11.92 -7.70 7.40
N ALA A 180 11.68 -6.42 7.69
CA ALA A 180 12.39 -5.29 7.11
C ALA A 180 12.78 -4.30 8.21
N PHE A 181 13.75 -3.45 7.90
CA PHE A 181 14.15 -2.30 8.72
C PHE A 181 14.47 -2.69 10.18
N ASN A 182 15.34 -3.70 10.35
CA ASN A 182 15.74 -4.21 11.67
C ASN A 182 14.55 -4.67 12.54
N LYS A 183 13.60 -5.38 11.92
CA LYS A 183 12.34 -5.85 12.54
C LYS A 183 11.37 -4.74 12.95
N ALA A 184 11.58 -3.50 12.50
CA ALA A 184 10.59 -2.45 12.71
C ALA A 184 9.29 -2.69 11.92
N LEU A 185 9.35 -3.50 10.86
CA LEU A 185 8.20 -3.96 10.09
C LEU A 185 8.30 -5.45 9.83
N GLU A 186 7.27 -6.20 10.21
CA GLU A 186 7.16 -7.64 9.97
C GLU A 186 5.79 -7.97 9.36
N LEU A 187 5.79 -8.72 8.26
CA LEU A 187 4.58 -9.13 7.55
C LEU A 187 4.53 -10.65 7.51
N SER A 188 3.43 -11.24 7.99
CA SER A 188 3.25 -12.69 8.05
C SER A 188 1.91 -13.12 7.45
N PHE A 189 1.91 -14.26 6.76
CA PHE A 189 0.74 -14.84 6.10
C PHE A 189 0.52 -16.29 6.51
N PRO A 190 -0.73 -16.79 6.48
CA PRO A 190 -1.02 -18.22 6.54
C PRO A 190 -0.29 -19.02 5.45
N LYS A 191 -0.06 -20.31 5.69
CA LYS A 191 0.54 -21.21 4.70
C LYS A 191 -0.34 -21.30 3.45
N GLY A 192 0.28 -21.27 2.27
CA GLY A 192 -0.42 -21.34 0.98
C GLY A 192 -1.01 -20.01 0.51
N THR A 193 -0.70 -18.91 1.19
CA THR A 193 -1.06 -17.57 0.71
C THR A 193 -0.28 -17.23 -0.55
N VAL A 194 -0.98 -16.74 -1.56
CA VAL A 194 -0.45 -16.22 -2.83
C VAL A 194 -1.14 -14.89 -3.11
N LEU A 195 -0.57 -14.05 -3.96
CA LEU A 195 -1.27 -12.85 -4.43
C LEU A 195 -2.33 -13.23 -5.47
N LYS A 196 -3.44 -12.51 -5.50
CA LYS A 196 -4.53 -12.69 -6.46
C LYS A 196 -5.13 -11.37 -6.91
N SER A 197 -5.80 -11.35 -8.05
CA SER A 197 -6.62 -10.20 -8.47
C SER A 197 -7.66 -9.86 -7.39
N ALA A 198 -7.75 -8.58 -7.05
CA ALA A 198 -8.69 -8.07 -6.04
C ALA A 198 -10.09 -7.87 -6.63
N ASN A 199 -10.15 -7.40 -7.87
CA ASN A 199 -11.37 -7.16 -8.61
C ASN A 199 -11.48 -8.21 -9.71
N VAL A 200 -12.60 -8.94 -9.73
CA VAL A 200 -12.88 -10.00 -10.72
C VAL A 200 -14.23 -9.69 -11.33
N GLY A 201 -14.29 -9.54 -12.65
CA GLY A 201 -15.53 -9.26 -13.36
C GLY A 201 -16.55 -10.39 -13.23
N VAL A 202 -17.82 -10.10 -13.55
CA VAL A 202 -18.88 -11.11 -13.56
C VAL A 202 -18.53 -12.18 -14.59
N GLY A 203 -18.43 -13.43 -14.15
CA GLY A 203 -18.07 -14.57 -15.00
C GLY A 203 -16.55 -14.77 -15.21
N GLU A 204 -15.71 -13.90 -14.64
CA GLU A 204 -14.26 -14.05 -14.67
C GLU A 204 -13.75 -14.87 -13.49
N VAL A 205 -12.51 -15.37 -13.61
CA VAL A 205 -11.81 -16.11 -12.55
C VAL A 205 -10.66 -15.25 -12.02
N ALA A 206 -10.46 -15.26 -10.70
CA ALA A 206 -9.33 -14.58 -10.08
C ALA A 206 -8.00 -15.12 -10.65
N LYS A 207 -7.12 -14.22 -11.10
CA LYS A 207 -5.75 -14.57 -11.46
C LYS A 207 -4.88 -14.64 -10.21
N PHE A 208 -3.86 -15.49 -10.23
CA PHE A 208 -2.94 -15.70 -9.12
C PHE A 208 -1.50 -15.37 -9.52
N TYR A 209 -0.77 -14.74 -8.61
CA TYR A 209 0.56 -14.20 -8.83
C TYR A 209 1.52 -14.79 -7.78
N PRO A 210 2.02 -16.02 -7.99
CA PRO A 210 2.82 -16.72 -6.98
C PRO A 210 4.23 -16.12 -6.82
N ASP A 211 4.74 -15.43 -7.85
CA ASP A 211 6.13 -14.99 -7.95
C ASP A 211 6.37 -13.51 -7.58
N ASN A 212 5.29 -12.73 -7.42
CA ASN A 212 5.38 -11.31 -7.11
C ASN A 212 6.06 -11.08 -5.76
N LYS A 213 7.02 -10.15 -5.75
CA LYS A 213 7.76 -9.71 -4.57
C LYS A 213 7.10 -8.49 -3.96
N TYR A 214 7.15 -8.39 -2.64
CA TYR A 214 6.72 -7.18 -1.93
C TYR A 214 7.85 -6.16 -1.88
N LEU A 215 7.49 -4.89 -2.03
CA LEU A 215 8.34 -3.76 -1.67
C LEU A 215 7.86 -3.18 -0.34
N PHE A 216 8.77 -3.09 0.62
CA PHE A 216 8.60 -2.31 1.84
C PHE A 216 9.44 -1.05 1.76
N GLY A 217 8.94 0.03 2.35
CA GLY A 217 9.58 1.32 2.28
C GLY A 217 9.34 2.18 3.50
N ILE A 218 10.24 3.13 3.77
CA ILE A 218 10.01 4.23 4.72
C ILE A 218 9.78 5.50 3.92
N ALA A 219 8.52 5.90 3.82
CA ALA A 219 8.11 7.06 3.08
C ALA A 219 8.41 8.36 3.86
N ASP A 220 8.67 9.44 3.12
CA ASP A 220 8.73 10.76 3.71
C ASP A 220 7.37 11.13 4.31
N PRO A 221 7.33 11.54 5.59
CA PRO A 221 6.07 11.81 6.27
C PRO A 221 5.30 13.02 5.73
N LYS A 222 5.90 13.85 4.87
CA LYS A 222 5.29 15.06 4.29
C LYS A 222 4.64 14.82 2.94
N ASP A 223 5.16 13.93 2.13
CA ASP A 223 4.71 13.76 0.74
C ASP A 223 4.55 12.30 0.31
N GLY A 224 4.84 11.33 1.20
CA GLY A 224 4.70 9.92 0.89
C GLY A 224 5.76 9.38 -0.09
N VAL A 225 6.72 10.22 -0.51
CA VAL A 225 7.76 9.78 -1.46
C VAL A 225 8.67 8.76 -0.79
N LEU A 226 8.99 7.69 -1.51
CA LEU A 226 9.80 6.57 -1.01
C LEU A 226 11.21 6.50 -1.64
N GLU A 227 11.40 7.16 -2.77
CA GLU A 227 12.65 7.14 -3.53
C GLU A 227 12.93 8.56 -4.03
N ARG A 228 13.22 9.52 -3.14
CA ARG A 228 13.34 10.92 -3.58
C ARG A 228 14.38 11.11 -4.70
N LYS A 229 15.44 10.31 -4.70
CA LYS A 229 16.40 10.20 -5.81
C LYS A 229 16.50 8.74 -6.23
N ASN A 230 16.21 8.44 -7.50
CA ASN A 230 16.22 7.08 -8.04
C ASN A 230 17.65 6.61 -8.40
N ASP A 231 17.78 5.36 -8.85
CA ASP A 231 19.08 4.76 -9.22
C ASP A 231 19.76 5.45 -10.44
N TYR A 232 19.01 6.21 -11.24
CA TYR A 232 19.52 7.04 -12.33
C TYR A 232 20.03 8.39 -11.84
N GLY A 233 19.88 8.68 -10.54
CA GLY A 233 20.21 9.95 -9.93
C GLY A 233 19.21 11.07 -10.21
N ASP A 234 18.02 10.73 -10.73
CA ASP A 234 16.95 11.69 -11.00
C ASP A 234 16.11 11.92 -9.73
N VAL A 235 15.75 13.18 -9.45
CA VAL A 235 14.86 13.53 -8.33
C VAL A 235 13.41 13.42 -8.75
N ILE A 236 12.62 12.63 -8.00
CA ILE A 236 11.19 12.42 -8.26
C ILE A 236 10.42 13.74 -8.11
N GLY A 237 9.50 13.99 -9.04
CA GLY A 237 8.73 15.24 -9.10
C GLY A 237 9.48 16.42 -9.71
N LEU A 238 10.78 16.29 -10.02
CA LEU A 238 11.61 17.41 -10.49
C LEU A 238 12.35 17.13 -11.79
N ASN A 239 13.08 16.02 -11.86
CA ASN A 239 13.85 15.62 -13.04
C ASN A 239 12.98 14.81 -14.01
N LYS A 240 13.34 14.87 -15.29
CA LYS A 240 12.89 13.85 -16.26
C LYS A 240 13.47 12.51 -15.83
N ASP A 241 12.60 11.52 -15.70
CA ASP A 241 12.97 10.20 -15.20
C ASP A 241 13.36 9.30 -16.37
N GLN A 242 14.61 8.82 -16.37
CA GLN A 242 15.14 8.01 -17.47
C GLN A 242 14.47 6.63 -17.63
N ARG A 243 13.63 6.22 -16.69
CA ARG A 243 12.79 5.02 -16.80
C ARG A 243 11.61 5.22 -17.74
N THR A 244 11.09 6.45 -17.90
CA THR A 244 9.93 6.69 -18.76
C THR A 244 10.30 6.44 -20.22
N PRO A 245 9.32 6.14 -21.11
CA PRO A 245 9.57 6.09 -22.55
C PRO A 245 10.32 7.33 -23.03
N ASN A 246 11.39 7.13 -23.80
CA ASN A 246 12.35 8.16 -24.26
C ASN A 246 13.04 9.01 -23.17
N GLY A 247 12.84 8.71 -21.88
CA GLY A 247 13.42 9.44 -20.74
C GLY A 247 13.02 10.93 -20.68
N GLN A 248 11.85 11.28 -21.22
CA GLN A 248 11.43 12.67 -21.38
C GLN A 248 10.41 13.15 -20.34
N GLU A 249 9.82 12.25 -19.55
CA GLU A 249 8.70 12.59 -18.67
C GLU A 249 9.12 12.63 -17.20
N THR A 250 8.43 13.47 -16.43
CA THR A 250 8.62 13.54 -14.98
C THR A 250 7.61 12.63 -14.28
N ILE A 251 8.02 11.93 -13.23
CA ILE A 251 7.05 11.25 -12.35
C ILE A 251 6.37 12.33 -11.51
N LYS A 252 5.08 12.55 -11.76
CA LYS A 252 4.30 13.61 -11.13
C LYS A 252 3.94 13.28 -9.69
N LEU A 253 3.95 14.30 -8.84
CA LEU A 253 3.41 14.28 -7.48
C LEU A 253 2.11 15.12 -7.49
N PRO A 254 0.93 14.51 -7.62
CA PRO A 254 -0.33 15.25 -7.72
C PRO A 254 -0.61 16.02 -6.42
N VAL A 255 -0.85 17.34 -6.53
CA VAL A 255 -1.04 18.24 -5.37
C VAL A 255 -2.21 17.79 -4.51
N ASP A 256 -3.31 17.38 -5.13
CA ASP A 256 -4.50 16.85 -4.47
C ASP A 256 -4.20 15.59 -3.66
N LEU A 257 -3.40 14.66 -4.19
CA LEU A 257 -2.99 13.46 -3.46
C LEU A 257 -2.11 13.80 -2.25
N LEU A 258 -1.25 14.81 -2.36
CA LEU A 258 -0.45 15.32 -1.25
C LEU A 258 -1.32 15.97 -0.16
N GLU A 259 -2.36 16.71 -0.55
CA GLU A 259 -3.34 17.30 0.37
C GLU A 259 -4.09 16.20 1.14
N PHE A 260 -4.56 15.15 0.44
CA PHE A 260 -5.22 14.02 1.08
C PHE A 260 -4.27 13.26 2.03
N PHE A 261 -3.03 13.02 1.62
CA PHE A 261 -2.03 12.36 2.46
C PHE A 261 -1.71 13.16 3.74
N ASN A 262 -1.70 14.48 3.65
CA ASN A 262 -1.47 15.37 4.80
C ASN A 262 -2.74 15.74 5.57
N SER A 263 -3.92 15.32 5.10
CA SER A 263 -5.19 15.66 5.73
C SER A 263 -5.26 15.14 7.16
N THR A 264 -5.62 16.03 8.08
CA THR A 264 -5.84 15.68 9.49
C THR A 264 -7.30 15.34 9.78
N ALA A 265 -8.20 15.30 8.79
CA ALA A 265 -9.64 15.14 9.01
C ALA A 265 -10.00 13.89 9.84
N LYS A 266 -9.24 12.80 9.69
CA LYS A 266 -9.43 11.54 10.45
C LYS A 266 -8.37 11.30 11.53
N THR A 267 -7.34 12.14 11.58
CA THR A 267 -6.15 11.94 12.44
C THR A 267 -5.87 13.09 13.40
N TYR A 268 -6.71 14.14 13.42
CA TYR A 268 -6.52 15.36 14.23
C TYR A 268 -6.29 15.10 15.73
N ASN A 269 -6.89 14.04 16.28
CA ASN A 269 -6.75 13.65 17.68
C ASN A 269 -5.54 12.74 17.96
N PHE A 270 -4.69 12.49 16.95
CA PHE A 270 -3.61 11.52 17.00
C PHE A 270 -2.26 12.16 16.62
N THR A 271 -1.19 11.58 17.15
CA THR A 271 0.20 11.93 16.82
C THR A 271 0.95 10.69 16.37
N ARG A 272 1.75 10.81 15.31
CA ARG A 272 2.58 9.70 14.79
C ARG A 272 3.64 9.29 15.82
N VAL A 273 3.78 7.99 16.03
CA VAL A 273 4.78 7.38 16.93
C VAL A 273 5.61 6.29 16.23
N SER A 274 5.53 6.19 14.91
CA SER A 274 6.44 5.40 14.07
C SER A 274 6.79 6.16 12.80
N ASN A 275 7.70 5.60 12.01
CA ASN A 275 7.85 5.96 10.61
C ASN A 275 6.55 5.67 9.81
N VAL A 276 6.41 6.30 8.65
CA VAL A 276 5.36 5.96 7.67
C VAL A 276 5.90 4.88 6.76
N TYR A 277 5.32 3.68 6.84
CA TYR A 277 5.75 2.53 6.07
C TYR A 277 4.92 2.37 4.81
N TRP A 278 5.56 2.29 3.65
CA TRP A 278 4.93 1.88 2.40
C TRP A 278 5.03 0.36 2.24
N ILE A 279 3.93 -0.28 1.86
CA ILE A 279 3.89 -1.71 1.54
C ILE A 279 3.19 -1.88 0.20
N SER A 280 3.86 -2.51 -0.77
CA SER A 280 3.32 -2.73 -2.11
C SER A 280 3.60 -4.14 -2.62
N ALA A 281 2.55 -4.82 -3.09
CA ALA A 281 2.63 -6.09 -3.80
C ALA A 281 2.93 -5.93 -5.30
N GLY A 282 2.89 -4.70 -5.82
CA GLY A 282 2.95 -4.41 -7.25
C GLY A 282 1.57 -4.44 -7.90
N LEU A 283 1.55 -4.72 -9.18
CA LEU A 283 0.35 -4.80 -10.02
C LEU A 283 0.24 -6.19 -10.64
N GLY A 284 -1.00 -6.62 -10.87
CA GLY A 284 -1.32 -7.73 -11.74
C GLY A 284 -1.13 -7.37 -13.22
N GLU A 285 -1.39 -8.34 -14.08
CA GLU A 285 -1.37 -8.14 -15.52
C GLU A 285 -2.68 -7.54 -16.04
N SER A 286 -2.61 -6.85 -17.18
CA SER A 286 -3.78 -6.41 -17.96
C SER A 286 -3.65 -6.95 -19.39
N GLY A 287 -4.76 -7.46 -19.95
CA GLY A 287 -4.77 -8.13 -21.25
C GLY A 287 -4.16 -9.54 -21.24
N SER A 288 -3.72 -9.99 -22.42
CA SER A 288 -3.03 -11.28 -22.63
C SER A 288 -1.70 -11.09 -23.37
N PRO A 289 -0.66 -11.91 -23.14
CA PRO A 289 0.70 -11.69 -23.69
C PRO A 289 0.80 -11.37 -25.18
N ASP A 290 -0.08 -11.96 -26.00
CA ASP A 290 -0.07 -11.81 -27.46
C ASP A 290 -0.95 -10.66 -27.97
N THR A 291 -1.54 -9.86 -27.07
CA THR A 291 -2.47 -8.78 -27.43
C THR A 291 -1.79 -7.40 -27.38
N PRO A 292 -2.05 -6.51 -28.36
CA PRO A 292 -1.63 -5.11 -28.26
C PRO A 292 -2.13 -4.48 -26.96
N GLY A 293 -1.23 -3.86 -26.20
CA GLY A 293 -1.57 -3.24 -24.92
C GLY A 293 -1.47 -4.17 -23.71
N TYR A 294 -1.00 -5.41 -23.87
CA TYR A 294 -0.65 -6.26 -22.73
C TYR A 294 0.29 -5.56 -21.76
N LYS A 295 -0.06 -5.58 -20.48
CA LYS A 295 0.80 -5.14 -19.39
C LYS A 295 1.10 -6.33 -18.49
N PRO A 296 2.36 -6.77 -18.36
CA PRO A 296 2.70 -7.84 -17.44
C PRO A 296 2.50 -7.40 -15.97
N SER A 297 2.43 -8.38 -15.08
CA SER A 297 2.49 -8.15 -13.64
C SER A 297 3.83 -7.53 -13.24
N THR A 298 3.82 -6.73 -12.17
CA THR A 298 5.01 -6.10 -11.61
C THR A 298 5.30 -6.60 -10.20
N ASN A 299 6.55 -6.49 -9.75
CA ASN A 299 6.85 -6.59 -8.31
C ASN A 299 6.39 -5.31 -7.59
N GLY A 300 6.54 -5.28 -6.26
CA GLY A 300 6.29 -4.10 -5.43
C GLY A 300 6.81 -2.81 -6.06
N LEU A 301 5.92 -1.84 -6.21
CA LEU A 301 6.21 -0.54 -6.81
C LEU A 301 6.30 0.54 -5.73
N ALA A 302 7.12 1.56 -5.95
CA ALA A 302 7.03 2.81 -5.21
C ALA A 302 5.64 3.45 -5.41
N PRO A 303 5.16 4.29 -4.48
CA PRO A 303 3.82 4.88 -4.57
C PRO A 303 3.64 5.83 -5.75
N TYR A 304 4.75 6.37 -6.27
CA TYR A 304 4.83 7.14 -7.50
C TYR A 304 5.83 6.45 -8.41
N SER A 305 5.37 5.96 -9.56
CA SER A 305 6.17 5.14 -10.47
C SER A 305 5.88 5.49 -11.93
N ILE A 306 6.63 4.87 -12.85
CA ILE A 306 6.36 4.98 -14.29
C ILE A 306 5.03 4.34 -14.72
N GLU A 307 4.46 3.43 -13.91
CA GLU A 307 3.11 2.90 -14.14
C GLU A 307 2.03 3.93 -13.79
N GLY A 308 2.35 4.88 -12.92
CA GLY A 308 1.41 5.84 -12.35
C GLY A 308 1.61 5.99 -10.84
N ASN A 309 0.74 6.79 -10.22
CA ASN A 309 0.65 6.85 -8.77
C ASN A 309 -0.38 5.83 -8.25
N PHE A 310 -0.18 5.39 -7.02
CA PHE A 310 -0.94 4.26 -6.46
C PHE A 310 -2.46 4.50 -6.36
N ARG A 311 -2.91 5.75 -6.22
CA ARG A 311 -4.34 6.11 -6.23
C ARG A 311 -4.90 5.96 -7.64
N ASP A 312 -4.31 6.67 -8.61
CA ASP A 312 -4.86 6.72 -9.96
C ASP A 312 -4.83 5.35 -10.63
N LEU A 313 -3.81 4.52 -10.33
CA LEU A 313 -3.76 3.13 -10.78
C LEU A 313 -4.98 2.31 -10.31
N SER A 314 -5.47 2.54 -9.09
CA SER A 314 -6.66 1.85 -8.58
C SER A 314 -7.96 2.25 -9.29
N ILE A 315 -7.97 3.44 -9.91
CA ILE A 315 -9.12 4.01 -10.62
C ILE A 315 -9.08 3.66 -12.11
N LEU A 316 -7.90 3.81 -12.73
CA LEU A 316 -7.69 3.65 -14.16
C LEU A 316 -7.49 2.20 -14.57
N GLU A 317 -6.91 1.37 -13.70
CA GLU A 317 -6.60 -0.04 -13.96
C GLU A 317 -7.01 -0.95 -12.78
N PRO A 318 -8.28 -0.90 -12.34
CA PRO A 318 -8.74 -1.63 -11.16
C PRO A 318 -8.56 -3.14 -11.27
N GLU A 319 -8.56 -3.71 -12.49
CA GLU A 319 -8.33 -5.13 -12.74
C GLU A 319 -6.91 -5.59 -12.40
N ARG A 320 -5.95 -4.66 -12.41
CA ARG A 320 -4.55 -4.94 -12.04
C ARG A 320 -4.32 -4.87 -10.54
N LYS A 321 -5.31 -4.46 -9.73
CA LYS A 321 -5.16 -4.47 -8.28
C LYS A 321 -5.03 -5.91 -7.78
N ILE A 322 -3.99 -6.17 -6.98
CA ILE A 322 -3.73 -7.49 -6.38
C ILE A 322 -3.67 -7.43 -4.86
N VAL A 323 -4.18 -8.47 -4.22
CA VAL A 323 -4.27 -8.63 -2.76
C VAL A 323 -3.86 -10.04 -2.36
N PRO A 324 -3.43 -10.28 -1.12
CA PRO A 324 -3.20 -11.64 -0.63
C PRO A 324 -4.49 -12.49 -0.68
N SER A 325 -4.35 -13.77 -1.04
CA SER A 325 -5.47 -14.72 -1.11
C SER A 325 -6.04 -15.09 0.26
N GLN A 326 -5.27 -14.90 1.32
CA GLN A 326 -5.66 -15.05 2.71
C GLN A 326 -5.13 -13.86 3.51
N ARG A 327 -5.92 -13.37 4.45
CA ARG A 327 -5.55 -12.26 5.35
C ARG A 327 -4.22 -12.54 6.05
N GLY A 328 -3.31 -11.57 5.97
CA GLY A 328 -2.05 -11.57 6.69
C GLY A 328 -2.12 -10.83 8.03
N THR A 329 -0.97 -10.70 8.66
CA THR A 329 -0.74 -9.91 9.87
C THR A 329 0.47 -9.02 9.67
N LEU A 330 0.31 -7.74 9.96
CA LEU A 330 1.37 -6.74 9.93
C LEU A 330 1.71 -6.34 11.35
N THR A 331 2.97 -6.45 11.73
CA THR A 331 3.50 -5.99 13.01
C THR A 331 4.45 -4.82 12.77
N ILE A 332 4.22 -3.71 13.47
CA ILE A 332 5.00 -2.48 13.32
C ILE A 332 5.55 -2.08 14.68
N ALA A 333 6.84 -1.78 14.75
CA ALA A 333 7.46 -1.18 15.92
C ALA A 333 7.13 0.31 16.01
N PHE A 334 6.95 0.80 17.24
CA PHE A 334 6.75 2.22 17.53
C PHE A 334 7.77 2.72 18.53
N ASN A 335 7.80 4.05 18.72
CA ASN A 335 8.77 4.74 19.56
C ASN A 335 8.79 4.15 20.98
N PRO A 336 9.95 3.69 21.48
CA PRO A 336 10.08 3.12 22.83
C PRO A 336 9.76 4.12 23.96
N ASP A 337 9.76 5.43 23.70
CA ASP A 337 9.38 6.46 24.67
C ASP A 337 7.87 6.49 24.96
N VAL A 338 7.06 5.77 24.18
CA VAL A 338 5.62 5.64 24.45
C VAL A 338 5.43 4.74 25.67
N VAL A 339 5.02 5.35 26.79
CA VAL A 339 4.75 4.65 28.06
C VAL A 339 3.69 3.55 27.92
N ASP A 340 3.87 2.47 28.68
CA ASP A 340 2.97 1.30 28.70
C ASP A 340 1.49 1.65 28.90
N ALA A 341 1.20 2.63 29.75
CA ALA A 341 -0.16 3.08 30.04
C ALA A 341 -0.89 3.64 28.80
N ALA A 342 -0.16 4.07 27.77
CA ALA A 342 -0.74 4.53 26.53
C ALA A 342 -1.14 3.39 25.57
N GLY A 343 -0.82 2.13 25.87
CA GLY A 343 -0.99 1.00 24.94
C GLY A 343 -2.41 0.81 24.41
N THR A 344 -3.44 1.11 25.22
CA THR A 344 -4.85 1.05 24.78
C THR A 344 -5.22 2.17 23.80
N THR A 345 -4.42 3.22 23.75
CA THR A 345 -4.62 4.42 22.91
C THR A 345 -3.65 4.52 21.73
N VAL A 346 -2.84 3.48 21.49
CA VAL A 346 -1.97 3.36 20.31
C VAL A 346 -2.71 2.57 19.23
N THR A 347 -2.64 3.01 17.98
CA THR A 347 -3.36 2.40 16.85
C THR A 347 -2.55 2.49 15.56
N VAL A 348 -2.90 1.70 14.54
CA VAL A 348 -2.37 1.84 13.19
C VAL A 348 -3.38 2.57 12.32
N PHE A 349 -2.90 3.57 11.59
CA PHE A 349 -3.61 4.18 10.47
C PHE A 349 -3.04 3.69 9.14
N ARG A 350 -3.92 3.47 8.17
CA ARG A 350 -3.56 3.14 6.78
C ARG A 350 -4.03 4.24 5.83
N PHE A 351 -3.15 4.76 4.99
CA PHE A 351 -3.56 5.60 3.85
C PHE A 351 -3.82 4.69 2.65
N THR A 352 -5.05 4.69 2.17
CA THR A 352 -5.53 3.76 1.14
C THR A 352 -5.46 4.36 -0.26
N ASP A 353 -5.64 3.52 -1.27
CA ASP A 353 -5.76 3.91 -2.68
C ASP A 353 -7.01 4.73 -2.99
N LYS A 354 -7.91 4.92 -2.01
CA LYS A 354 -9.01 5.89 -2.07
C LYS A 354 -8.61 7.29 -1.61
N ALA A 355 -7.33 7.50 -1.31
CA ALA A 355 -6.78 8.74 -0.75
C ALA A 355 -7.39 9.13 0.61
N GLU A 356 -7.60 8.13 1.47
CA GLU A 356 -8.16 8.33 2.81
C GLU A 356 -7.32 7.64 3.88
N TRP A 357 -7.17 8.27 5.05
CA TRP A 357 -6.62 7.64 6.25
C TRP A 357 -7.71 6.86 6.99
N GLU A 358 -7.53 5.55 7.08
CA GLU A 358 -8.42 4.64 7.80
C GLU A 358 -7.74 4.16 9.09
N ASN A 359 -8.48 4.17 10.20
CA ASN A 359 -8.01 3.62 11.47
C ASN A 359 -8.23 2.10 11.47
N VAL A 360 -7.13 1.34 11.53
CA VAL A 360 -7.10 -0.13 11.47
C VAL A 360 -7.15 -0.75 12.87
N GLY A 361 -6.84 0.02 13.92
CA GLY A 361 -6.79 -0.49 15.29
C GLY A 361 -5.48 -1.21 15.59
N GLY A 362 -5.57 -2.41 16.18
CA GLY A 362 -4.45 -3.32 16.41
C GLY A 362 -4.17 -3.66 17.87
N ALA A 363 -3.61 -4.85 18.08
CA ALA A 363 -3.23 -5.34 19.41
C ALA A 363 -1.80 -4.91 19.74
N VAL A 364 -1.63 -4.26 20.90
CA VAL A 364 -0.35 -3.68 21.32
C VAL A 364 0.38 -4.63 22.27
N ASN A 365 1.66 -4.86 21.98
CA ASN A 365 2.61 -5.43 22.91
C ASN A 365 3.49 -4.30 23.47
N THR A 366 3.15 -3.80 24.66
CA THR A 366 3.83 -2.66 25.27
C THR A 366 5.30 -2.96 25.57
N LYS A 367 5.62 -4.18 26.02
CA LYS A 367 6.99 -4.61 26.32
C LYS A 367 7.90 -4.64 25.10
N ALA A 368 7.36 -5.00 23.94
CA ALA A 368 8.11 -5.05 22.69
C ALA A 368 8.03 -3.74 21.90
N HIS A 369 7.21 -2.78 22.35
CA HIS A 369 6.84 -1.57 21.60
C HIS A 369 6.41 -1.89 20.16
N THR A 370 5.55 -2.90 20.01
CA THR A 370 4.99 -3.30 18.71
C THR A 370 3.47 -3.32 18.74
N ILE A 371 2.86 -3.09 17.57
CA ILE A 371 1.43 -3.25 17.35
C ILE A 371 1.21 -4.19 16.16
N THR A 372 0.26 -5.11 16.30
CA THR A 372 -0.12 -6.08 15.27
C THR A 372 -1.53 -5.80 14.77
N VAL A 373 -1.69 -5.73 13.45
CA VAL A 373 -2.97 -5.51 12.73
C VAL A 373 -3.19 -6.57 11.65
N PRO A 374 -4.45 -6.82 11.24
CA PRO A 374 -4.72 -7.56 10.01
C PRO A 374 -4.10 -6.84 8.79
N PHE A 375 -3.66 -7.61 7.81
CA PHE A 375 -3.14 -7.10 6.55
C PHE A 375 -3.90 -7.73 5.38
N ASP A 376 -4.72 -6.91 4.72
CA ASP A 376 -5.53 -7.33 3.58
C ASP A 376 -5.06 -6.69 2.26
N ASP A 377 -4.30 -5.59 2.28
CA ASP A 377 -4.04 -4.81 1.07
C ASP A 377 -2.84 -3.84 1.21
N SER A 378 -2.28 -3.41 0.09
CA SER A 378 -1.12 -2.51 -0.02
C SER A 378 -1.46 -1.06 0.39
N GLY A 379 -0.47 -0.25 0.75
CA GLY A 379 -0.67 1.17 1.09
C GLY A 379 0.36 1.70 2.07
N TYR A 380 0.09 2.87 2.63
CA TYR A 380 0.92 3.41 3.72
C TYR A 380 0.35 3.00 5.06
N TYR A 381 1.21 2.65 6.01
CA TYR A 381 0.86 2.26 7.37
C TYR A 381 1.70 3.06 8.36
N VAL A 382 1.06 3.60 9.41
CA VAL A 382 1.75 4.37 10.45
C VAL A 382 1.11 4.11 11.80
N VAL A 383 1.93 3.94 12.82
CA VAL A 383 1.47 3.85 14.20
C VAL A 383 1.26 5.26 14.73
N MET A 384 0.08 5.52 15.29
CA MET A 384 -0.26 6.77 15.96
C MET A 384 -0.75 6.52 17.38
N LYS A 385 -0.56 7.51 18.24
CA LYS A 385 -1.09 7.53 19.61
C LYS A 385 -2.14 8.62 19.70
N GLN A 386 -3.27 8.34 20.35
CA GLN A 386 -4.25 9.36 20.68
C GLN A 386 -3.61 10.42 21.60
N SER A 387 -3.57 11.67 21.13
CA SER A 387 -3.02 12.82 21.85
C SER A 387 -4.11 13.75 22.39
N ARG A 388 -5.34 13.66 21.88
CA ARG A 388 -6.49 14.44 22.32
C ARG A 388 -7.70 13.53 22.51
N GLY A 389 -8.46 13.77 23.58
CA GLY A 389 -9.74 13.10 23.82
C GLY A 389 -10.89 14.10 23.76
N PHE A 390 -12.10 13.59 23.91
CA PHE A 390 -13.30 14.42 23.96
C PHE A 390 -13.61 14.84 25.39
N SER A 391 -14.24 16.00 25.56
CA SER A 391 -14.48 16.57 26.89
C SER A 391 -15.50 15.75 27.69
N ASP A 392 -16.52 15.22 27.01
CA ASP A 392 -17.55 14.33 27.52
C ASP A 392 -16.99 12.94 27.90
N ILE A 393 -15.99 12.42 27.17
CA ILE A 393 -15.23 11.24 27.62
C ILE A 393 -14.38 11.56 28.86
N THR A 394 -13.64 12.66 28.82
CA THR A 394 -12.65 13.00 29.86
C THR A 394 -13.30 13.23 31.22
N LYS A 395 -14.51 13.80 31.23
CA LYS A 395 -15.32 14.06 32.43
C LYS A 395 -16.22 12.89 32.80
N HIS A 396 -16.31 11.84 31.98
CA HIS A 396 -17.22 10.73 32.23
C HIS A 396 -16.81 9.99 33.52
N PRO A 397 -17.75 9.73 34.45
CA PRO A 397 -17.42 9.21 35.79
C PRO A 397 -16.77 7.83 35.80
N TRP A 398 -17.08 6.98 34.83
CA TRP A 398 -16.60 5.58 34.80
C TRP A 398 -16.12 5.08 33.42
N ALA A 399 -16.49 5.72 32.31
CA ALA A 399 -16.29 5.17 30.96
C ALA A 399 -15.07 5.75 30.24
N ARG A 400 -14.31 6.64 30.90
CA ARG A 400 -13.22 7.41 30.28
C ARG A 400 -12.22 6.51 29.55
N ASP A 401 -11.71 5.49 30.22
CA ASP A 401 -10.64 4.66 29.68
C ASP A 401 -11.16 3.71 28.59
N ILE A 402 -12.35 3.14 28.81
CA ILE A 402 -13.06 2.30 27.83
C ILE A 402 -13.31 3.08 26.53
N LEU A 403 -13.89 4.28 26.62
CA LEU A 403 -14.28 5.07 25.45
C LEU A 403 -13.06 5.60 24.70
N ASN A 404 -12.01 6.06 25.40
CA ASN A 404 -10.75 6.42 24.74
C ASN A 404 -10.13 5.22 24.02
N ALA A 405 -10.14 4.04 24.64
CA ALA A 405 -9.60 2.84 24.00
C ALA A 405 -10.39 2.45 22.74
N LEU A 406 -11.72 2.45 22.78
CA LEU A 406 -12.56 2.15 21.62
C LEU A 406 -12.43 3.19 20.50
N TYR A 407 -12.36 4.47 20.86
CA TYR A 407 -12.10 5.56 19.91
C TYR A 407 -10.73 5.42 19.26
N ALA A 408 -9.68 5.23 20.07
CA ALA A 408 -8.32 5.09 19.57
C ALA A 408 -8.18 3.91 18.60
N LYS A 409 -8.83 2.78 18.88
CA LYS A 409 -8.82 1.59 18.01
C LYS A 409 -9.76 1.70 16.80
N GLY A 410 -10.45 2.81 16.62
CA GLY A 410 -11.38 3.02 15.50
C GLY A 410 -12.64 2.16 15.57
N ILE A 411 -12.94 1.57 16.73
CA ILE A 411 -14.12 0.71 16.93
C ILE A 411 -15.38 1.56 17.09
N MET A 412 -15.28 2.69 17.80
CA MET A 412 -16.33 3.69 17.91
C MET A 412 -15.81 5.04 17.39
N SER A 413 -16.66 5.76 16.67
CA SER A 413 -16.37 7.12 16.19
C SER A 413 -17.05 8.16 17.06
N ASN A 414 -16.57 9.40 17.04
CA ASN A 414 -17.30 10.54 17.56
C ASN A 414 -18.54 10.86 16.71
N VAL A 415 -19.56 11.46 17.31
CA VAL A 415 -20.81 11.86 16.62
C VAL A 415 -20.72 13.26 16.00
N GLN A 416 -19.85 14.11 16.55
CA GLN A 416 -19.62 15.49 16.11
C GLN A 416 -18.14 15.82 16.24
N ALA A 417 -17.67 16.90 15.62
CA ALA A 417 -16.26 17.25 15.57
C ALA A 417 -15.60 17.38 16.97
N ASP A 418 -16.34 17.83 17.97
CA ASP A 418 -15.86 18.13 19.33
C ASP A 418 -16.57 17.32 20.44
N ALA A 419 -17.49 16.43 20.09
CA ALA A 419 -18.24 15.59 21.03
C ALA A 419 -18.26 14.11 20.62
N PHE A 420 -17.99 13.23 21.59
CA PHE A 420 -18.10 11.79 21.37
C PHE A 420 -19.54 11.28 21.47
N GLY A 421 -20.37 11.95 22.28
CA GLY A 421 -21.73 11.54 22.60
C GLY A 421 -21.77 10.47 23.69
N ALA A 422 -20.90 10.54 24.70
CA ALA A 422 -20.72 9.41 25.65
C ALA A 422 -22.03 8.92 26.30
N ASP A 423 -22.94 9.84 26.64
CA ASP A 423 -24.25 9.56 27.23
C ASP A 423 -25.41 9.52 26.21
N ASP A 424 -25.13 9.70 24.92
CA ASP A 424 -26.15 9.59 23.87
C ASP A 424 -26.60 8.15 23.70
N LEU A 425 -27.84 7.96 23.25
CA LEU A 425 -28.37 6.63 22.96
C LEU A 425 -27.65 6.01 21.75
N THR A 426 -27.25 4.74 21.87
CA THR A 426 -26.63 3.99 20.77
C THR A 426 -27.71 3.48 19.82
N THR A 427 -27.52 3.65 18.52
CA THR A 427 -28.43 3.08 17.52
C THR A 427 -28.12 1.60 17.25
N ARG A 428 -29.11 0.86 16.75
CA ARG A 428 -28.91 -0.54 16.31
C ARG A 428 -27.85 -0.66 15.22
N GLY A 429 -27.81 0.29 14.27
CA GLY A 429 -26.80 0.37 13.21
C GLY A 429 -25.39 0.55 13.76
N GLU A 430 -25.22 1.48 14.70
CA GLU A 430 -23.94 1.72 15.36
C GLU A 430 -23.47 0.48 16.13
N PHE A 431 -24.35 -0.16 16.90
CA PHE A 431 -23.97 -1.35 17.67
C PHE A 431 -23.57 -2.52 16.77
N ALA A 432 -24.24 -2.72 15.63
CA ALA A 432 -23.85 -3.72 14.63
C ALA A 432 -22.46 -3.42 14.04
N THR A 433 -22.22 -2.15 13.69
CA THR A 433 -20.92 -1.69 13.18
C THR A 433 -19.80 -1.88 14.21
N LEU A 434 -20.05 -1.53 15.47
CA LEU A 434 -19.14 -1.76 16.59
C LEU A 434 -18.74 -3.23 16.72
N LEU A 435 -19.69 -4.17 16.60
CA LEU A 435 -19.39 -5.60 16.70
C LEU A 435 -18.52 -6.09 15.54
N VAL A 436 -18.83 -5.67 14.31
CA VAL A 436 -18.07 -6.08 13.11
C VAL A 436 -16.66 -5.52 13.14
N LYS A 437 -16.49 -4.24 13.45
CA LYS A 437 -15.17 -3.60 13.58
C LYS A 437 -14.37 -4.19 14.74
N GLY A 438 -14.99 -4.32 15.91
CA GLY A 438 -14.32 -4.84 17.10
C GLY A 438 -13.81 -6.27 16.93
N LEU A 439 -14.62 -7.15 16.33
CA LEU A 439 -14.25 -8.55 16.09
C LEU A 439 -13.41 -8.76 14.82
N ASP A 440 -13.07 -7.69 14.10
CA ASP A 440 -12.35 -7.74 12.82
C ASP A 440 -12.96 -8.75 11.82
N ILE A 441 -14.30 -8.77 11.73
CA ILE A 441 -15.00 -9.69 10.84
C ILE A 441 -14.73 -9.29 9.39
N PRO A 442 -14.24 -10.21 8.52
CA PRO A 442 -14.04 -9.93 7.11
C PRO A 442 -15.32 -9.41 6.47
N LEU A 443 -15.22 -8.29 5.76
CA LEU A 443 -16.36 -7.67 5.12
C LEU A 443 -16.94 -8.59 4.04
N ASN A 444 -18.25 -8.78 4.10
CA ASN A 444 -19.01 -9.57 3.15
C ASN A 444 -20.30 -8.81 2.82
N TYR A 445 -20.26 -8.02 1.75
CA TYR A 445 -21.35 -7.17 1.31
C TYR A 445 -21.31 -6.98 -0.21
N ASP A 446 -22.42 -6.59 -0.79
CA ASP A 446 -22.55 -6.25 -2.20
C ASP A 446 -23.21 -4.87 -2.30
N ASN A 447 -22.56 -3.93 -2.99
CA ASN A 447 -23.09 -2.57 -3.19
C ASN A 447 -24.30 -2.52 -4.13
N ASN A 448 -24.73 -3.64 -4.71
CA ASN A 448 -25.89 -3.74 -5.57
C ASN A 448 -27.06 -4.51 -4.91
N VAL A 449 -26.85 -5.08 -3.71
CA VAL A 449 -27.85 -5.91 -3.03
C VAL A 449 -27.98 -5.50 -1.58
N GLN A 450 -29.16 -5.00 -1.21
CA GLN A 450 -29.51 -4.68 0.17
C GLN A 450 -30.33 -5.82 0.81
N THR A 451 -30.07 -6.12 2.08
CA THR A 451 -30.86 -7.08 2.87
C THR A 451 -32.09 -6.42 3.49
N TYR A 452 -32.00 -5.14 3.85
CA TYR A 452 -33.05 -4.38 4.53
C TYR A 452 -33.45 -3.16 3.70
N PHE A 453 -34.73 -2.78 3.70
CA PHE A 453 -35.21 -1.69 2.83
C PHE A 453 -34.86 -0.29 3.36
N ASP A 454 -34.60 -0.15 4.66
CA ASP A 454 -34.26 1.12 5.32
C ASP A 454 -32.77 1.44 5.27
N ILE A 455 -31.96 0.60 4.62
CA ILE A 455 -30.52 0.77 4.49
C ILE A 455 -30.11 0.62 3.03
N VAL A 456 -30.10 1.73 2.31
CA VAL A 456 -29.72 1.75 0.89
C VAL A 456 -28.23 1.48 0.69
N PRO A 457 -27.82 0.84 -0.42
CA PRO A 457 -26.41 0.58 -0.70
C PRO A 457 -25.56 1.84 -0.69
N GLY A 458 -24.42 1.78 -0.01
CA GLY A 458 -23.49 2.90 0.15
C GLY A 458 -23.89 3.92 1.24
N ALA A 459 -25.04 3.77 1.90
CA ALA A 459 -25.42 4.62 3.03
C ALA A 459 -24.41 4.48 4.19
N LYS A 460 -23.98 5.61 4.74
CA LYS A 460 -23.05 5.66 5.87
C LYS A 460 -23.18 6.96 6.65
N THR A 461 -22.87 6.88 7.93
CA THR A 461 -22.64 7.99 8.86
C THR A 461 -21.24 7.84 9.48
N ASP A 462 -20.88 8.70 10.43
CA ASP A 462 -19.65 8.48 11.20
C ASP A 462 -19.73 7.26 12.12
N THR A 463 -20.93 6.82 12.52
CA THR A 463 -21.15 5.77 13.53
C THR A 463 -21.55 4.42 12.95
N TRP A 464 -22.15 4.38 11.77
CA TRP A 464 -22.54 3.15 11.08
C TRP A 464 -22.33 3.24 9.57
N ASP A 465 -22.12 2.10 8.92
CA ASP A 465 -21.94 2.02 7.46
C ASP A 465 -22.66 0.75 6.96
N PHE A 466 -23.38 0.87 5.85
CA PHE A 466 -24.06 -0.20 5.13
C PHE A 466 -23.25 -1.49 5.10
N LYS A 467 -21.95 -1.39 4.76
CA LYS A 467 -21.09 -2.57 4.60
C LYS A 467 -20.96 -3.40 5.88
N TYR A 468 -20.93 -2.77 7.05
CA TYR A 468 -20.80 -3.48 8.33
C TYR A 468 -22.13 -4.12 8.73
N ILE A 469 -23.25 -3.44 8.53
CA ILE A 469 -24.58 -3.99 8.87
C ILE A 469 -24.88 -5.20 7.99
N GLU A 470 -24.62 -5.07 6.69
CA GLU A 470 -24.76 -6.15 5.71
C GLU A 470 -23.83 -7.35 6.03
N THR A 471 -22.59 -7.08 6.44
CA THR A 471 -21.66 -8.12 6.90
C THR A 471 -22.20 -8.81 8.16
N ALA A 472 -22.71 -8.05 9.13
CA ALA A 472 -23.30 -8.59 10.34
C ALA A 472 -24.52 -9.48 10.05
N SER A 473 -25.35 -9.08 9.09
CA SER A 473 -26.53 -9.82 8.66
C SER A 473 -26.13 -11.17 8.02
N ARG A 474 -25.23 -11.14 7.02
CA ARG A 474 -24.71 -12.35 6.37
C ARG A 474 -23.94 -13.27 7.33
N ALA A 475 -23.31 -12.72 8.37
CA ALA A 475 -22.67 -13.48 9.44
C ALA A 475 -23.66 -14.06 10.47
N GLY A 476 -24.96 -13.75 10.37
CA GLY A 476 -26.00 -14.19 11.30
C GLY A 476 -25.95 -13.52 12.67
N ILE A 477 -25.27 -12.38 12.78
CA ILE A 477 -25.14 -11.60 14.02
C ILE A 477 -26.41 -10.80 14.28
N VAL A 478 -26.95 -10.20 13.22
CA VAL A 478 -28.16 -9.38 13.29
C VAL A 478 -29.28 -9.96 12.44
N THR A 479 -30.49 -9.59 12.82
CA THR A 479 -31.73 -9.85 12.08
C THR A 479 -32.56 -8.57 12.09
N GLY A 480 -33.43 -8.41 11.09
CA GLY A 480 -34.41 -7.32 11.08
C GLY A 480 -35.42 -7.46 12.22
N ILE A 481 -36.16 -6.38 12.48
CA ILE A 481 -37.20 -6.32 13.52
C ILE A 481 -38.61 -6.58 12.97
N GLY A 482 -38.77 -6.68 11.64
CA GLY A 482 -39.99 -7.12 10.97
C GLY A 482 -39.96 -6.77 9.48
N GLU A 483 -40.55 -7.60 8.61
CA GLU A 483 -40.84 -7.30 7.19
C GLU A 483 -39.68 -6.67 6.37
N GLY A 484 -38.42 -7.05 6.64
CA GLY A 484 -37.26 -6.48 5.95
C GLY A 484 -36.80 -5.11 6.46
N TYR A 485 -37.32 -4.65 7.60
CA TYR A 485 -36.91 -3.45 8.32
C TYR A 485 -35.83 -3.76 9.36
N PHE A 486 -34.74 -2.99 9.39
CA PHE A 486 -33.67 -3.15 10.37
C PHE A 486 -33.82 -2.25 11.60
N GLY A 487 -34.30 -1.03 11.40
CA GLY A 487 -34.36 0.02 12.43
C GLY A 487 -32.97 0.63 12.65
N VAL A 488 -32.27 1.03 11.58
CA VAL A 488 -30.85 1.44 11.66
C VAL A 488 -30.59 2.60 12.62
N GLU A 489 -31.51 3.57 12.69
CA GLU A 489 -31.43 4.73 13.59
C GLU A 489 -32.16 4.53 14.93
N GLU A 490 -32.83 3.39 15.12
CA GLU A 490 -33.55 3.15 16.36
C GLU A 490 -32.58 2.89 17.52
N PRO A 491 -32.83 3.44 18.72
CA PRO A 491 -32.06 3.11 19.91
C PRO A 491 -32.10 1.61 20.20
N ILE A 492 -30.93 1.00 20.40
CA ILE A 492 -30.85 -0.43 20.70
C ILE A 492 -31.21 -0.70 22.16
N THR A 493 -32.07 -1.70 22.39
CA THR A 493 -32.40 -2.16 23.74
C THR A 493 -31.33 -3.13 24.28
N ARG A 494 -31.22 -3.23 25.61
CA ARG A 494 -30.27 -4.13 26.27
C ARG A 494 -30.48 -5.60 25.88
N GLU A 495 -31.72 -6.05 25.70
CA GLU A 495 -31.97 -7.43 25.28
C GLU A 495 -31.59 -7.71 23.81
N GLN A 496 -31.79 -6.73 22.92
CA GLN A 496 -31.34 -6.83 21.52
C GLN A 496 -29.82 -6.92 21.45
N ALA A 497 -29.13 -6.08 22.22
CA ALA A 497 -27.67 -6.12 22.33
C ALA A 497 -27.17 -7.46 22.86
N ALA A 498 -27.83 -8.03 23.87
CA ALA A 498 -27.49 -9.35 24.41
C ALA A 498 -27.58 -10.46 23.36
N VAL A 499 -28.63 -10.46 22.53
CA VAL A 499 -28.80 -11.42 21.44
C VAL A 499 -27.71 -11.25 20.38
N MET A 500 -27.43 -10.01 19.97
CA MET A 500 -26.38 -9.72 18.98
C MET A 500 -25.00 -10.15 19.47
N VAL A 501 -24.64 -9.85 20.73
CA VAL A 501 -23.38 -10.27 21.37
C VAL A 501 -23.28 -11.79 21.44
N ALA A 502 -24.36 -12.48 21.85
CA ALA A 502 -24.37 -13.95 21.92
C ALA A 502 -24.13 -14.59 20.55
N ARG A 503 -24.75 -14.05 19.49
CA ARG A 503 -24.56 -14.51 18.11
C ARG A 503 -23.15 -14.20 17.58
N ALA A 504 -22.66 -12.98 17.80
CA ALA A 504 -21.33 -12.53 17.37
C ALA A 504 -20.22 -13.42 17.92
N LEU A 505 -20.32 -13.81 19.19
CA LEU A 505 -19.37 -14.73 19.83
C LEU A 505 -19.70 -16.21 19.67
N LYS A 506 -20.79 -16.54 18.95
CA LYS A 506 -21.30 -17.91 18.80
C LYS A 506 -21.41 -18.64 20.15
N LEU A 507 -21.90 -17.93 21.17
CA LEU A 507 -22.06 -18.49 22.51
C LEU A 507 -23.07 -19.63 22.48
N LYS A 508 -22.86 -20.63 23.35
CA LYS A 508 -23.83 -21.70 23.54
C LYS A 508 -25.09 -21.13 24.19
N MET A 509 -26.15 -21.00 23.40
CA MET A 509 -27.47 -20.59 23.87
C MET A 509 -28.27 -21.80 24.38
N PRO A 510 -28.87 -21.73 25.57
CA PRO A 510 -29.72 -22.81 26.08
C PRO A 510 -31.03 -22.93 25.29
N ALA A 511 -31.70 -24.09 25.40
CA ALA A 511 -33.05 -24.26 24.88
C ALA A 511 -34.00 -23.25 25.55
N ASN A 512 -34.90 -22.66 24.77
CA ASN A 512 -35.83 -21.65 25.24
C ASN A 512 -37.08 -22.27 25.88
N ASP A 513 -36.91 -22.88 27.05
CA ASP A 513 -37.93 -23.66 27.74
C ASP A 513 -38.32 -23.05 29.11
N ALA A 514 -39.22 -23.74 29.82
CA ALA A 514 -39.66 -23.34 31.16
C ALA A 514 -38.50 -23.34 32.18
N LYS A 515 -37.48 -24.18 32.00
CA LYS A 515 -36.32 -24.25 32.89
C LYS A 515 -35.45 -23.00 32.74
N LEU A 516 -35.23 -22.54 31.51
CA LEU A 516 -34.53 -21.28 31.25
C LEU A 516 -35.29 -20.10 31.87
N LYS A 517 -36.62 -20.03 31.67
CA LYS A 517 -37.45 -18.98 32.27
C LYS A 517 -37.33 -18.97 33.79
N ALA A 518 -37.45 -20.11 34.45
CA ALA A 518 -37.30 -20.22 35.90
C ALA A 518 -35.88 -19.85 36.39
N SER A 519 -34.84 -20.11 35.58
CA SER A 519 -33.48 -19.66 35.89
C SER A 519 -33.34 -18.14 35.83
N LEU A 520 -33.92 -17.50 34.82
CA LEU A 520 -33.90 -16.04 34.68
C LEU A 520 -34.73 -15.36 35.78
N ASP A 521 -35.87 -15.93 36.17
CA ASP A 521 -36.71 -15.42 37.28
C ASP A 521 -35.97 -15.42 38.63
N LYS A 522 -35.03 -16.35 38.83
CA LYS A 522 -34.17 -16.36 40.02
C LYS A 522 -33.04 -15.34 39.96
N GLN A 523 -32.63 -14.92 38.77
CA GLN A 523 -31.51 -13.99 38.57
C GLN A 523 -31.96 -12.54 38.51
N PHE A 524 -33.13 -12.28 37.91
CA PHE A 524 -33.60 -10.93 37.61
C PHE A 524 -35.05 -10.74 38.04
N GLN A 525 -35.33 -9.68 38.79
CA GLN A 525 -36.69 -9.36 39.28
C GLN A 525 -37.62 -8.89 38.16
N ASP A 526 -37.04 -8.36 37.09
CA ASP A 526 -37.74 -7.88 35.89
C ASP A 526 -37.71 -8.90 34.73
N SER A 527 -37.41 -10.18 35.01
CA SER A 527 -37.38 -11.25 34.00
C SER A 527 -38.69 -11.39 33.21
N GLY A 528 -39.82 -10.96 33.78
CA GLY A 528 -41.11 -10.92 33.11
C GLY A 528 -41.20 -9.92 31.95
N LYS A 529 -40.28 -8.94 31.88
CA LYS A 529 -40.17 -7.97 30.77
C LYS A 529 -39.23 -8.44 29.65
N ILE A 530 -38.62 -9.61 29.79
CA ILE A 530 -37.73 -10.19 28.78
C ILE A 530 -38.59 -10.85 27.70
N ASP A 531 -38.41 -10.41 26.46
CA ASP A 531 -39.07 -11.04 25.33
C ASP A 531 -38.60 -12.47 25.14
N ILE A 532 -39.52 -13.33 24.70
CA ILE A 532 -39.27 -14.77 24.63
C ILE A 532 -38.02 -15.08 23.80
N TYR A 533 -37.81 -14.38 22.67
CA TYR A 533 -36.67 -14.61 21.78
C TYR A 533 -35.32 -14.26 22.42
N ALA A 534 -35.29 -13.34 23.39
CA ALA A 534 -34.06 -12.82 23.97
C ALA A 534 -33.53 -13.65 25.15
N ARG A 535 -34.38 -14.47 25.78
CA ARG A 535 -34.02 -15.28 26.97
C ARG A 535 -32.73 -16.09 26.78
N PRO A 536 -32.53 -16.82 25.66
CA PRO A 536 -31.30 -17.60 25.48
C PRO A 536 -30.06 -16.72 25.34
N GLY A 537 -30.18 -15.60 24.62
CA GLY A 537 -29.10 -14.64 24.43
C GLY A 537 -28.66 -13.99 25.75
N ILE A 538 -29.62 -13.49 26.52
CA ILE A 538 -29.38 -12.91 27.86
C ILE A 538 -28.67 -13.91 28.77
N SER A 539 -29.18 -15.15 28.85
CA SER A 539 -28.56 -16.18 29.67
C SER A 539 -27.11 -16.48 29.25
N ALA A 540 -26.84 -16.52 27.95
CA ALA A 540 -25.50 -16.76 27.42
C ALA A 540 -24.52 -15.62 27.76
N VAL A 541 -24.88 -14.36 27.55
CA VAL A 541 -23.98 -13.21 27.82
C VAL A 541 -23.74 -12.97 29.30
N VAL A 542 -24.73 -13.25 30.15
CA VAL A 542 -24.60 -13.19 31.61
C VAL A 542 -23.68 -14.32 32.10
N SER A 543 -23.86 -15.53 31.58
CA SER A 543 -22.98 -16.67 31.89
C SER A 543 -21.53 -16.41 31.45
N ALA A 544 -21.35 -15.72 30.32
CA ALA A 544 -20.04 -15.31 29.82
C ALA A 544 -19.42 -14.10 30.56
N LYS A 545 -20.19 -13.47 31.47
CA LYS A 545 -19.82 -12.25 32.22
C LYS A 545 -19.52 -11.05 31.31
N ILE A 546 -20.21 -10.96 30.18
CA ILE A 546 -20.10 -9.82 29.25
C ILE A 546 -21.12 -8.74 29.61
N MET A 547 -22.32 -9.17 29.99
CA MET A 547 -23.36 -8.30 30.52
C MET A 547 -23.76 -8.75 31.92
N ALA A 548 -24.19 -7.80 32.75
CA ALA A 548 -24.66 -8.07 34.10
C ALA A 548 -25.94 -7.29 34.39
N GLY A 549 -26.70 -7.77 35.38
CA GLY A 549 -27.82 -7.04 35.94
C GLY A 549 -27.35 -5.87 36.81
N GLN A 550 -28.18 -4.85 36.91
CA GLN A 550 -27.97 -3.72 37.81
C GLN A 550 -28.56 -4.06 39.18
N PRO A 551 -27.82 -3.81 40.28
CA PRO A 551 -28.32 -4.09 41.62
C PRO A 551 -29.49 -3.15 41.95
N ILE A 552 -30.51 -3.71 42.59
CA ILE A 552 -31.66 -2.98 43.14
C ILE A 552 -31.83 -3.33 44.61
N THR A 553 -32.30 -2.35 45.38
CA THR A 553 -32.64 -2.53 46.80
C THR A 553 -34.14 -2.78 46.90
N ILE A 554 -34.52 -3.95 47.42
CA ILE A 554 -35.90 -4.24 47.76
C ILE A 554 -36.07 -4.02 49.25
N THR A 555 -37.01 -3.15 49.63
CA THR A 555 -37.34 -2.88 51.03
C THR A 555 -37.59 -4.18 51.79
N GLY A 556 -36.82 -4.42 52.85
CA GLY A 556 -36.91 -5.63 53.67
C GLY A 556 -35.95 -6.77 53.28
N GLN A 557 -35.25 -6.69 52.14
CA GLN A 557 -34.23 -7.69 51.76
C GLN A 557 -32.82 -7.21 52.13
N LYS A 558 -32.05 -8.07 52.82
CA LYS A 558 -30.64 -7.80 53.19
C LYS A 558 -29.65 -8.02 52.06
N LYS A 559 -30.01 -8.78 51.02
CA LYS A 559 -29.18 -9.05 49.84
C LYS A 559 -29.68 -8.22 48.66
N PRO A 560 -28.79 -7.66 47.81
CA PRO A 560 -29.21 -6.97 46.61
C PRO A 560 -29.90 -7.95 45.66
N SER A 561 -31.04 -7.52 45.13
CA SER A 561 -31.66 -8.13 43.96
C SER A 561 -31.12 -7.47 42.70
N TYR A 562 -31.40 -8.02 41.52
CA TYR A 562 -30.90 -7.46 40.26
C TYR A 562 -32.02 -7.30 39.24
N ASN A 563 -31.94 -6.24 38.44
CA ASN A 563 -32.72 -6.08 37.21
C ASN A 563 -31.80 -6.22 36.00
N PHE A 564 -32.27 -6.89 34.96
CA PHE A 564 -31.56 -6.90 33.68
C PHE A 564 -31.83 -5.62 32.86
N ASN A 565 -33.00 -5.01 33.03
CA ASN A 565 -33.55 -3.89 32.27
C ASN A 565 -33.64 -4.19 30.76
N PRO A 566 -34.33 -5.25 30.33
CA PRO A 566 -34.29 -5.75 28.95
C PRO A 566 -34.74 -4.72 27.90
N GLN A 567 -35.79 -3.96 28.21
CA GLN A 567 -36.41 -2.99 27.29
C GLN A 567 -35.76 -1.59 27.32
N SER A 568 -34.77 -1.37 28.19
CA SER A 568 -34.10 -0.06 28.28
C SER A 568 -33.13 0.12 27.12
N SER A 569 -33.15 1.30 26.50
CA SER A 569 -32.13 1.72 25.54
C SER A 569 -30.77 1.92 26.21
N MET A 570 -29.69 1.69 25.48
CA MET A 570 -28.33 1.83 26.00
C MET A 570 -27.69 3.16 25.58
N THR A 571 -26.93 3.74 26.48
CA THR A 571 -25.99 4.82 26.15
C THR A 571 -24.77 4.27 25.40
N ARG A 572 -24.05 5.16 24.69
CA ARG A 572 -22.76 4.82 24.03
C ARG A 572 -21.71 4.34 25.02
N ALA A 573 -21.67 4.91 26.22
CA ALA A 573 -20.83 4.43 27.30
C ALA A 573 -21.14 2.97 27.67
N GLU A 574 -22.42 2.61 27.84
CA GLU A 574 -22.84 1.24 28.16
C GLU A 574 -22.55 0.26 27.02
N ALA A 575 -22.84 0.66 25.78
CA ALA A 575 -22.50 -0.12 24.59
C ALA A 575 -20.99 -0.37 24.49
N GLY A 576 -20.18 0.67 24.75
CA GLY A 576 -18.72 0.57 24.78
C GLY A 576 -18.21 -0.37 25.87
N LYS A 577 -18.79 -0.33 27.06
CA LYS A 577 -18.44 -1.27 28.14
C LYS A 577 -18.69 -2.73 27.73
N ILE A 578 -19.85 -3.00 27.14
CA ILE A 578 -20.19 -4.33 26.64
C ILE A 578 -19.21 -4.76 25.55
N ALA A 579 -18.86 -3.85 24.64
CA ALA A 579 -17.88 -4.10 23.60
C ALA A 579 -16.51 -4.49 24.17
N VAL A 580 -16.00 -3.73 25.14
CA VAL A 580 -14.71 -4.02 25.78
C VAL A 580 -14.73 -5.38 26.47
N GLU A 581 -15.78 -5.71 27.23
CA GLU A 581 -15.89 -7.01 27.88
C GLU A 581 -15.98 -8.16 26.87
N LEU A 582 -16.71 -7.98 25.77
CA LEU A 582 -16.71 -8.93 24.64
C LEU A 582 -15.31 -9.10 24.05
N LEU A 583 -14.61 -8.00 23.77
CA LEU A 583 -13.32 -8.02 23.08
C LEU A 583 -12.20 -8.61 23.93
N LYS A 584 -12.24 -8.42 25.25
CA LYS A 584 -11.33 -9.12 26.18
C LYS A 584 -11.49 -10.65 26.16
N LYS A 585 -12.63 -11.16 25.71
CA LYS A 585 -12.89 -12.62 25.60
C LYS A 585 -12.46 -13.20 24.27
N SER A 586 -12.56 -12.43 23.18
CA SER A 586 -12.36 -12.91 21.81
C SER A 586 -11.07 -12.45 21.15
N THR A 587 -10.44 -11.39 21.64
CA THR A 587 -9.25 -10.78 21.01
C THR A 587 -8.18 -10.41 22.05
N SER A 588 -7.02 -9.96 21.55
CA SER A 588 -5.94 -9.38 22.34
C SER A 588 -5.87 -7.85 22.24
N ILE A 589 -6.89 -7.20 21.65
CA ILE A 589 -6.84 -5.75 21.37
C ILE A 589 -6.85 -4.90 22.64
N PHE A 590 -7.47 -5.42 23.71
CA PHE A 590 -7.55 -4.76 25.01
C PHE A 590 -6.98 -5.65 26.13
N PRO A 591 -6.31 -5.04 27.12
CA PRO A 591 -5.83 -5.79 28.27
C PRO A 591 -6.99 -6.17 29.18
N LYS A 592 -6.85 -7.28 29.91
CA LYS A 592 -7.92 -7.83 30.76
C LYS A 592 -8.41 -6.87 31.85
N ASN A 593 -7.55 -5.95 32.28
CA ASN A 593 -7.81 -4.98 33.34
C ASN A 593 -8.36 -3.62 32.84
N LEU A 594 -8.58 -3.41 31.54
CA LEU A 594 -9.18 -2.17 31.04
C LEU A 594 -10.62 -2.03 31.55
N SER A 595 -10.93 -1.09 32.44
CA SER A 595 -12.24 -1.02 33.11
C SER A 595 -12.92 0.32 32.99
#